data_AF-A0A2N1XXE4-F1
#
_entry.id   AF-A0A2N1XXE4-F1
#
_cell.length_a   1.000
_cell.length_b   1.000
_cell.length_c   1.000
_cell.angle_alpha   90.00
_cell.angle_beta   90.00
_cell.angle_gamma   90.00
#
_symmetry.space_group_name_H-M   'P 1'
#
loop_
_entity.id
_entity.type
_entity.pdbx_description
1 polymer ?
#
loop_
_entity_poly.entity_id
_entity_poly.type
_entity_poly.pdbx_seq_one_letter_code
_entity_poly.pdbx_strand_id
1 'polypeptide(L)'
;MSVSALHIYEQLTDATDDKTRARIIAEAIGQLEDRYPQLKEVATQPQLRETELRLQKEIKEVEAKLQKEIKEVEVKLLKEIREVEARLSKDIHLLDLKIAENTAKIAETKAELIRWVVGVGLLQTTLITGVLLRVAHFI
;
A
#
# COMPACT_ATOMS: atom_id res chain seq x y z
N MET A 1 49.60 -31.68 13.72
CA MET A 1 48.54 -32.49 14.36
C MET A 1 48.88 -33.98 14.45
N SER A 2 49.61 -34.56 13.49
CA SER A 2 50.00 -35.99 13.50
C SER A 2 50.90 -36.40 14.66
N VAL A 3 51.87 -35.57 15.06
CA VAL A 3 52.87 -35.90 16.10
C VAL A 3 52.25 -36.08 17.50
N SER A 4 51.25 -35.26 17.87
CA SER A 4 50.60 -35.33 19.18
C SER A 4 49.67 -36.55 19.32
N ALA A 5 48.98 -36.92 18.23
CA ALA A 5 48.10 -38.08 18.21
C ALA A 5 48.88 -39.39 18.21
N LEU A 6 50.03 -39.44 17.52
CA LEU A 6 50.93 -40.60 17.55
C LEU A 6 51.49 -40.84 18.96
N HIS A 7 51.89 -39.76 19.65
CA HIS A 7 52.43 -39.85 21.00
C HIS A 7 51.43 -40.37 22.02
N ILE A 8 50.17 -39.91 21.94
CA ILE A 8 49.09 -40.44 22.80
C ILE A 8 48.78 -41.89 22.46
N TYR A 9 48.82 -42.28 21.17
CA TYR A 9 48.63 -43.66 20.75
C TYR A 9 49.72 -44.58 21.34
N GLU A 10 50.99 -44.19 21.25
CA GLU A 10 52.12 -44.94 21.83
C GLU A 10 51.99 -45.07 23.36
N GLN A 11 51.64 -43.99 24.06
CA GLN A 11 51.41 -44.00 25.50
C GLN A 11 50.25 -44.90 25.92
N LEU A 12 49.19 -44.99 25.12
CA LEU A 12 48.05 -45.87 25.38
C LEU A 12 48.37 -47.34 25.10
N THR A 13 49.23 -47.64 24.13
CA THR A 13 49.68 -49.02 23.84
C THR A 13 50.69 -49.55 24.85
N ASP A 14 51.53 -48.68 25.44
CA ASP A 14 52.51 -49.07 26.47
C ASP A 14 51.91 -49.17 27.89
N ALA A 15 50.72 -48.60 28.10
CA ALA A 15 50.03 -48.66 29.39
C ALA A 15 49.47 -50.07 29.66
N THR A 16 49.96 -50.71 30.72
CA THR A 16 49.62 -52.10 31.10
C THR A 16 48.25 -52.25 31.76
N ASP A 17 47.77 -51.21 32.45
CA ASP A 17 46.49 -51.22 33.17
C ASP A 17 45.47 -50.19 32.65
N ASP A 18 44.19 -50.49 32.85
CA ASP A 18 43.07 -49.70 32.34
C ASP A 18 42.97 -48.31 33.00
N LYS A 19 43.45 -48.19 34.24
CA LYS A 19 43.41 -46.93 34.99
C LYS A 19 44.46 -45.95 34.45
N THR A 20 45.63 -46.43 34.08
CA THR A 20 46.67 -45.64 33.41
C THR A 20 46.21 -45.19 32.03
N ARG A 21 45.57 -46.07 31.25
CA ARG A 21 44.94 -45.68 29.97
C ARG A 21 43.88 -44.60 30.15
N ALA A 22 42.98 -44.76 31.12
CA ALA A 22 41.94 -43.77 31.42
C ALA A 22 42.53 -42.41 31.83
N ARG A 23 43.65 -42.40 32.58
CA ARG A 23 44.36 -41.18 32.98
C ARG A 23 44.95 -40.44 31.78
N ILE A 24 45.61 -41.15 30.87
CA ILE A 24 46.19 -40.59 29.65
C ILE A 24 45.09 -39.96 28.77
N ILE A 25 43.94 -40.64 28.64
CA ILE A 25 42.79 -40.11 27.89
C ILE A 25 42.24 -38.83 28.55
N ALA A 26 42.08 -38.81 29.87
CA ALA A 26 41.59 -37.64 30.59
C ALA A 26 42.53 -36.43 30.44
N GLU A 27 43.85 -36.65 30.49
CA GLU A 27 44.85 -35.60 30.30
C GLU A 27 44.89 -35.08 28.86
N ALA A 28 44.78 -35.97 27.87
CA ALA A 28 44.66 -35.59 26.47
C ALA A 28 43.40 -34.77 26.16
N ILE A 29 42.26 -35.12 26.77
CA ILE A 29 41.01 -34.35 26.65
C ILE A 29 41.16 -32.98 27.31
N GLY A 30 41.76 -32.89 28.51
CA GLY A 30 42.02 -31.61 29.17
C GLY A 30 42.91 -30.68 28.35
N GLN A 31 44.01 -31.21 27.78
CA GLN A 31 44.87 -30.44 26.87
C GLN A 31 44.15 -30.00 25.59
N LEU A 32 43.22 -30.81 25.08
CA LEU A 32 42.41 -30.43 23.92
C LEU A 32 41.43 -29.30 24.26
N GLU A 33 40.83 -29.33 25.45
CA GLU A 33 39.90 -28.31 25.94
C GLU A 33 40.62 -26.96 26.16
N ASP A 34 41.82 -26.97 26.75
CA ASP A 34 42.65 -25.77 26.93
C ASP A 34 43.13 -25.17 25.61
N ARG A 35 43.36 -26.02 24.59
CA ARG A 35 43.82 -25.58 23.27
C ARG A 35 42.71 -25.02 22.38
N TYR A 36 41.46 -25.36 22.69
CA TYR A 36 40.28 -24.91 21.95
C TYR A 36 39.15 -24.45 22.88
N PRO A 37 39.35 -23.39 23.68
CA PRO A 37 38.33 -22.87 24.58
C PRO A 37 37.06 -22.43 23.81
N GLN A 38 37.20 -22.03 22.55
CA GLN A 38 36.09 -21.65 21.68
C GLN A 38 35.10 -22.80 21.36
N LEU A 39 35.47 -24.08 21.55
CA LEU A 39 34.54 -25.20 21.34
C LEU A 39 33.33 -25.13 22.29
N LYS A 40 33.47 -24.46 23.43
CA LYS A 40 32.38 -24.21 24.39
C LYS A 40 31.38 -23.16 23.88
N GLU A 41 31.79 -22.32 22.96
CA GLU A 41 30.98 -21.22 22.40
C GLU A 41 30.36 -21.58 21.04
N VAL A 42 30.68 -22.77 20.49
CA VAL A 42 30.11 -23.21 19.22
C VAL A 42 28.66 -23.63 19.42
N ALA A 43 27.78 -23.06 18.60
CA ALA A 43 26.39 -23.46 18.55
C ALA A 43 26.27 -24.95 18.20
N THR A 44 25.66 -25.70 19.09
CA THR A 44 25.38 -27.12 18.90
C THR A 44 24.22 -27.31 17.93
N GLN A 45 24.14 -28.47 17.27
CA GLN A 45 23.00 -28.76 16.37
C GLN A 45 21.62 -28.61 17.03
N PRO A 46 21.40 -29.05 18.29
CA PRO A 46 20.14 -28.80 18.98
C PRO A 46 19.81 -27.31 19.12
N GLN A 47 20.79 -26.47 19.48
CA GLN A 47 20.60 -25.01 19.60
C GLN A 47 20.28 -24.36 18.26
N LEU A 48 20.93 -24.81 17.17
CA LEU A 48 20.64 -24.34 15.82
C LEU A 48 19.22 -24.74 15.39
N ARG A 49 18.80 -25.99 15.67
CA ARG A 49 17.46 -26.48 15.35
C ARG A 49 16.37 -25.74 16.14
N GLU A 50 16.61 -25.44 17.41
CA GLU A 50 15.71 -24.64 18.22
C GLU A 50 15.57 -23.21 17.65
N THR A 51 16.70 -22.60 17.28
CA THR A 51 16.72 -21.27 16.67
C THR A 51 16.00 -21.26 15.32
N GLU A 52 16.21 -22.28 14.49
CA GLU A 52 15.52 -22.43 13.21
C GLU A 52 14.00 -22.54 13.40
N LEU A 53 13.55 -23.38 14.34
CA LEU A 53 12.13 -23.52 14.64
C LEU A 53 11.52 -22.21 15.18
N ARG A 54 12.26 -21.48 16.01
CA ARG A 54 11.83 -20.17 16.51
C ARG A 54 11.69 -19.16 15.37
N LEU A 55 12.69 -19.09 14.49
CA LEU A 55 12.67 -18.18 13.33
C LEU A 55 11.53 -18.55 12.35
N GLN A 56 11.30 -19.84 12.08
CA GLN A 56 10.17 -20.27 11.25
C GLN A 56 8.82 -19.85 11.85
N LYS A 57 8.69 -19.90 13.18
CA LYS A 57 7.50 -19.43 13.88
C LYS A 57 7.35 -17.91 13.76
N GLU A 58 8.40 -17.15 14.03
CA GLU A 58 8.42 -15.68 13.89
C GLU A 58 8.07 -15.25 12.46
N ILE A 59 8.64 -15.91 11.45
CA ILE A 59 8.32 -15.64 10.04
C ILE A 59 6.84 -15.85 9.77
N LYS A 60 6.26 -16.99 10.20
CA LYS A 60 4.83 -17.27 10.03
C LYS A 60 3.94 -16.24 10.73
N GLU A 61 4.33 -15.79 11.92
CA GLU A 61 3.60 -14.75 12.65
C GLU A 61 3.65 -13.40 11.92
N VAL A 62 4.81 -13.02 11.39
CA VAL A 62 4.96 -11.81 10.57
C VAL A 62 4.15 -11.90 9.28
N GLU A 63 4.21 -13.03 8.57
CA GLU A 63 3.41 -13.26 7.36
C GLU A 63 1.91 -13.15 7.63
N ALA A 64 1.42 -13.76 8.71
CA ALA A 64 0.02 -13.67 9.09
C ALA A 64 -0.40 -12.24 9.44
N LYS A 65 0.46 -11.49 10.14
CA LYS A 65 0.23 -10.08 10.46
C LYS A 65 0.19 -9.23 9.19
N LEU A 66 1.13 -9.40 8.28
CA LEU A 66 1.16 -8.69 7.00
C LEU A 66 -0.06 -8.99 6.14
N GLN A 67 -0.48 -10.26 6.05
CA GLN A 67 -1.71 -10.62 5.34
C GLN A 67 -2.94 -9.94 5.91
N LYS A 68 -3.02 -9.79 7.23
CA LYS A 68 -4.11 -9.08 7.90
C LYS A 68 -4.07 -7.58 7.58
N GLU A 69 -2.91 -6.95 7.71
CA GLU A 69 -2.73 -5.52 7.41
C GLU A 69 -3.06 -5.21 5.94
N ILE A 70 -2.62 -6.06 5.00
CA ILE A 70 -2.96 -5.93 3.58
C ILE A 70 -4.47 -5.97 3.38
N LYS A 71 -5.17 -6.95 3.96
CA LYS A 71 -6.64 -7.05 3.85
C LYS A 71 -7.35 -5.84 4.44
N GLU A 72 -6.88 -5.32 5.57
CA GLU A 72 -7.44 -4.12 6.18
C GLU A 72 -7.28 -2.89 5.28
N VAL A 73 -6.10 -2.73 4.67
CA VAL A 73 -5.84 -1.65 3.70
C VAL A 73 -6.71 -1.81 2.46
N GLU A 74 -6.84 -3.02 1.90
CA GLU A 74 -7.71 -3.29 0.75
C GLU A 74 -9.17 -2.93 1.03
N VAL A 75 -9.71 -3.34 2.18
CA VAL A 75 -11.09 -3.01 2.58
C VAL A 75 -11.26 -1.50 2.74
N LYS A 76 -10.29 -0.82 3.34
CA LYS A 76 -10.32 0.64 3.51
C LYS A 76 -10.31 1.36 2.16
N LEU A 77 -9.42 0.96 1.25
CA LEU A 77 -9.34 1.54 -0.09
C LEU A 77 -10.63 1.31 -0.89
N LEU A 78 -11.20 0.10 -0.84
CA LEU A 78 -12.49 -0.18 -1.49
C LEU A 78 -13.62 0.70 -0.96
N LYS A 79 -13.63 0.97 0.35
CA LYS A 79 -14.60 1.89 0.96
C LYS A 79 -14.38 3.32 0.47
N GLU A 80 -13.15 3.81 0.48
CA GLU A 80 -12.82 5.16 0.02
C GLU A 80 -13.17 5.37 -1.47
N ILE A 81 -12.89 4.37 -2.32
CA ILE A 81 -13.28 4.38 -3.74
C ILE A 81 -14.79 4.51 -3.88
N ARG A 82 -15.58 3.67 -3.20
CA ARG A 82 -17.04 3.74 -3.25
C ARG A 82 -17.61 5.07 -2.78
N GLU A 83 -17.02 5.66 -1.73
CA GLU A 83 -17.42 6.98 -1.25
C GLU A 83 -17.12 8.09 -2.25
N VAL A 84 -15.98 8.01 -2.95
CA VAL A 84 -15.63 8.95 -4.03
C VAL A 84 -16.57 8.77 -5.21
N GLU A 85 -16.84 7.54 -5.65
CA GLU A 85 -17.79 7.25 -6.73
C GLU A 85 -19.20 7.78 -6.41
N ALA A 86 -19.69 7.57 -5.19
CA ALA A 86 -20.98 8.08 -4.75
C ALA A 86 -21.03 9.63 -4.75
N ARG A 87 -19.96 10.28 -4.28
CA ARG A 87 -19.83 11.75 -4.31
C ARG A 87 -19.84 12.28 -5.75
N LEU A 88 -19.02 11.69 -6.63
CA LEU A 88 -18.96 12.08 -8.03
C LEU A 88 -20.30 11.87 -8.75
N SER A 89 -20.99 10.76 -8.50
CA SER A 89 -22.32 10.51 -9.07
C SER A 89 -23.33 11.58 -8.64
N LYS A 90 -23.31 11.98 -7.36
CA LYS A 90 -24.15 13.07 -6.85
C LYS A 90 -23.81 14.41 -7.49
N ASP A 91 -22.52 14.72 -7.62
CA ASP A 91 -22.06 15.98 -8.21
C ASP A 91 -22.43 16.07 -9.69
N ILE A 92 -22.29 14.98 -10.44
CA ILE A 92 -22.75 14.88 -11.84
C ILE A 92 -24.25 15.14 -11.91
N HIS A 93 -25.05 14.47 -11.07
CA HIS A 93 -26.50 14.67 -11.07
C HIS A 93 -26.89 16.12 -10.73
N LEU A 94 -26.19 16.74 -9.78
CA LEU A 94 -26.41 18.15 -9.43
C LEU A 94 -26.05 19.08 -10.60
N LEU A 95 -24.98 18.79 -11.33
CA LEU A 95 -24.60 19.54 -12.53
C LEU A 95 -25.65 19.39 -13.64
N ASP A 96 -26.18 18.19 -13.86
CA ASP A 96 -27.25 17.96 -14.84
C ASP A 96 -28.50 18.79 -14.51
N LEU A 97 -28.90 18.84 -13.23
CA LEU A 97 -30.01 19.68 -12.78
C LEU A 97 -29.74 21.17 -13.02
N LYS A 98 -28.54 21.65 -12.69
CA LYS A 98 -28.15 23.05 -12.94
C LYS A 98 -28.11 23.39 -14.43
N ILE A 99 -27.65 22.45 -15.27
CA ILE A 99 -27.66 22.62 -16.72
C ILE A 99 -29.11 22.75 -17.21
N ALA A 100 -30.00 21.84 -16.80
CA ALA A 100 -31.41 21.90 -17.18
C ALA A 100 -32.09 23.21 -16.74
N GLU A 101 -31.85 23.64 -15.50
CA GLU A 101 -32.34 24.91 -14.97
C GLU A 101 -31.83 26.11 -15.79
N ASN A 102 -30.54 26.14 -16.10
CA ASN A 102 -29.95 27.20 -16.91
C ASN A 102 -30.48 27.20 -18.35
N THR A 103 -30.69 26.03 -18.95
CA THR A 103 -31.31 25.92 -20.27
C THR A 103 -32.73 26.50 -20.27
N ALA A 104 -33.51 26.23 -19.21
CA ALA A 104 -34.85 26.80 -19.06
C ALA A 104 -34.81 28.33 -18.92
N LYS A 105 -33.94 28.87 -18.06
CA LYS A 105 -33.74 30.33 -17.90
C LYS A 105 -33.32 30.99 -19.20
N ILE A 106 -32.41 30.38 -19.96
CA ILE A 106 -31.99 30.88 -21.27
C ILE A 106 -33.17 30.91 -22.24
N ALA A 107 -34.02 29.88 -22.26
CA ALA A 107 -35.20 29.86 -23.11
C ALA A 107 -36.20 30.96 -22.73
N GLU A 108 -36.41 31.19 -21.44
CA GLU A 108 -37.27 32.26 -20.93
C GLU A 108 -36.74 33.65 -21.32
N THR A 109 -35.46 33.93 -21.09
CA THR A 109 -34.83 35.20 -21.49
C THR A 109 -34.88 35.39 -23.01
N LYS A 110 -34.68 34.34 -23.81
CA LYS A 110 -34.83 34.41 -25.27
C LYS A 110 -36.28 34.77 -25.66
N ALA A 111 -37.27 34.17 -25.02
CA ALA A 111 -38.68 34.46 -25.30
C ALA A 111 -39.08 35.88 -24.87
N GLU A 112 -38.58 36.36 -23.73
CA GLU A 112 -38.75 37.75 -23.30
C GLU A 112 -38.11 38.73 -24.29
N LEU A 113 -36.87 38.46 -24.70
CA LEU A 113 -36.18 39.29 -25.69
C LEU A 113 -36.95 39.35 -27.02
N ILE A 114 -37.46 38.22 -27.52
CA ILE A 114 -38.29 38.18 -28.73
C ILE A 114 -39.54 39.05 -28.56
N ARG A 115 -40.26 38.92 -27.44
CA ARG A 115 -41.46 39.74 -27.17
C ARG A 115 -41.14 41.22 -27.16
N TRP A 116 -40.03 41.63 -26.54
CA TRP A 116 -39.60 43.02 -26.50
C TRP A 116 -39.21 43.54 -27.89
N VAL A 117 -38.41 42.78 -28.64
CA VAL A 117 -38.00 43.13 -30.01
C VAL A 117 -39.19 43.27 -30.94
N VAL A 118 -40.16 42.33 -30.87
CA VAL A 118 -41.40 42.42 -31.65
C VAL A 118 -42.22 43.66 -31.25
N GLY A 119 -42.37 43.92 -29.95
CA GLY A 119 -43.08 45.09 -29.45
C GLY A 119 -42.47 46.42 -29.93
N VAL A 120 -41.14 46.55 -29.83
CA VAL A 120 -40.41 47.73 -30.33
C VAL A 120 -40.53 47.84 -31.84
N GLY A 121 -40.39 46.75 -32.58
CA GLY A 121 -40.53 46.74 -34.04
C GLY A 121 -41.91 47.23 -34.50
N LEU A 122 -42.98 46.74 -33.88
CA LEU A 122 -44.35 47.20 -34.18
C LEU A 122 -44.52 48.70 -33.88
N LEU A 123 -44.00 49.18 -32.76
CA LEU A 123 -44.05 50.60 -32.42
C LEU A 123 -43.25 51.46 -33.42
N GLN A 124 -42.08 51.01 -33.84
CA GLN A 124 -41.28 51.71 -34.86
C GLN A 124 -41.99 51.75 -36.22
N THR A 125 -42.59 50.63 -36.67
CA THR A 125 -43.31 50.60 -37.94
C THR A 125 -44.52 51.53 -37.94
N THR A 126 -45.31 51.55 -36.87
CA THR A 126 -46.46 52.45 -36.73
C THR A 126 -46.06 53.92 -36.72
N LEU A 127 -44.96 54.27 -36.03
CA LEU A 127 -44.40 55.62 -36.08
C LEU A 127 -43.97 56.02 -37.49
N ILE A 128 -43.24 55.16 -38.21
CA ILE A 128 -42.78 55.43 -39.58
C ILE A 128 -43.98 55.61 -40.53
N THR A 129 -44.99 54.73 -40.47
CA THR A 129 -46.20 54.84 -41.28
C THR A 129 -46.95 56.14 -40.98
N GLY A 130 -47.08 56.54 -39.71
CA GLY A 130 -47.72 57.80 -39.33
C GLY A 130 -47.00 59.03 -39.88
N VAL A 131 -45.66 59.04 -39.84
CA VAL A 131 -44.85 60.12 -40.44
C VAL A 131 -45.04 60.17 -41.96
N LEU A 132 -44.98 59.03 -42.65
CA LEU A 132 -45.17 58.96 -44.10
C LEU A 132 -46.55 59.48 -44.54
N LEU A 133 -47.62 59.10 -43.84
CA LEU A 133 -48.98 59.59 -44.11
C LEU A 133 -49.09 61.10 -43.92
N ARG A 134 -48.46 61.65 -42.88
CA ARG A 134 -48.45 63.09 -42.63
C ARG A 134 -47.71 63.87 -43.72
N VAL A 135 -46.58 63.34 -44.20
CA VAL A 135 -45.83 63.93 -45.33
C VAL A 135 -46.64 63.88 -46.62
N ALA A 136 -47.30 62.74 -46.90
CA ALA A 136 -48.12 62.58 -48.10
C ALA A 136 -49.35 63.50 -48.14
N HIS A 137 -49.87 63.95 -46.99
CA HIS A 137 -50.97 64.92 -46.94
C HIS A 137 -50.53 66.37 -47.22
N PHE A 138 -49.24 66.68 -47.05
CA PHE A 138 -48.68 68.03 -47.20
C PHE A 138 -48.08 68.31 -48.59
N ILE A 139 -47.92 67.28 -49.42
CA ILE A 139 -47.46 67.36 -50.82
C ILE A 139 -48.68 67.27 -51.73
#